data_AF-A0AA48HCH6-F1
#
_entry.id   AF-A0AA48HCH6-F1
#
_cell.length_a   1.000
_cell.length_b   1.000
_cell.length_c   1.000
_cell.angle_alpha   90.00
_cell.angle_beta   90.00
_cell.angle_gamma   90.00
#
_symmetry.space_group_name_H-M   'P 1'
#
loop_
_entity.id
_entity.type
_entity.pdbx_description
1 polymer ?
#
loop_
_entity_poly.entity_id
_entity_poly.type
_entity_poly.pdbx_seq_one_letter_code
_entity_poly.pdbx_strand_id
1 'polypeptide(L)'
;MRLWATGQSGIFHAVGDDVLSKYAFGVHLAKAFGLPTNRIEAARLADETELVRRPLSMALSNSRLHKALGQSPGSLSNQLSLLRHQETTPAITEIRNL
;
A
#
# COMPACT_ATOMS: atom_id res chain seq x y z
N MET A 1 -4.34 10.08 -10.25
CA MET A 1 -3.64 11.21 -9.61
C MET A 1 -2.86 12.00 -10.66
N ARG A 2 -2.98 13.33 -10.75
CA ARG A 2 -2.32 14.16 -11.80
C ARG A 2 -1.56 15.36 -11.20
N LEU A 3 -0.58 15.10 -10.32
CA LEU A 3 0.21 16.16 -9.66
C LEU A 3 0.89 17.10 -10.67
N TRP A 4 1.38 16.56 -11.79
CA TRP A 4 2.01 17.32 -12.87
C TRP A 4 1.12 18.44 -13.44
N ALA A 5 -0.21 18.30 -13.38
CA ALA A 5 -1.15 19.28 -13.93
C ALA A 5 -1.42 20.45 -12.96
N THR A 6 -0.90 20.40 -11.73
CA THR A 6 -1.17 21.41 -10.68
C THR A 6 -0.19 22.58 -10.68
N GLY A 7 0.86 22.56 -11.51
CA GLY A 7 1.92 23.57 -11.51
C GLY A 7 2.79 23.58 -10.25
N GLN A 8 2.62 22.60 -9.35
CA GLN A 8 3.39 22.48 -8.11
C GLN A 8 4.81 21.96 -8.36
N SER A 9 5.77 22.39 -7.54
CA SER A 9 7.17 21.95 -7.61
C SER A 9 7.72 21.55 -6.23
N GLY A 10 8.82 20.78 -6.23
CA GLY A 10 9.51 20.29 -5.03
C GLY A 10 9.20 18.83 -4.68
N ILE A 11 9.53 18.43 -3.45
CA ILE A 11 9.46 17.05 -2.98
C ILE A 11 8.09 16.73 -2.36
N PHE A 12 7.48 15.63 -2.79
CA PHE A 12 6.20 15.12 -2.28
C PHE A 12 6.32 13.66 -1.85
N HIS A 13 5.65 13.29 -0.76
CA HIS A 13 5.47 11.89 -0.41
C HIS A 13 4.19 11.36 -1.07
N ALA A 14 4.35 10.44 -2.02
CA ALA A 14 3.24 9.74 -2.68
C ALA A 14 2.97 8.41 -1.99
N VAL A 15 2.28 8.47 -0.84
CA VAL A 15 1.90 7.30 -0.02
C VAL A 15 0.40 7.34 0.31
N GLY A 16 -0.18 6.18 0.62
CA GLY A 16 -1.58 6.07 1.08
C GLY A 16 -1.83 6.75 2.42
N ASP A 17 -3.09 6.78 2.84
CA ASP A 17 -3.50 7.43 4.09
C ASP A 17 -3.18 6.64 5.35
N ASP A 18 -3.06 5.32 5.21
CA ASP A 18 -2.92 4.44 6.34
C ASP A 18 -1.44 4.23 6.73
N VAL A 19 -1.20 4.19 8.03
CA VAL A 19 0.07 3.77 8.62
C VAL A 19 -0.14 2.40 9.26
N LEU A 20 0.62 1.41 8.83
CA LEU A 20 0.44 0.03 9.29
C LEU A 20 1.75 -0.77 9.26
N SER A 21 1.80 -1.81 10.08
CA SER A 21 2.88 -2.79 10.06
C SER A 21 2.75 -3.75 8.88
N LYS A 22 3.84 -4.44 8.51
CA LYS A 22 3.81 -5.51 7.49
C LYS A 22 2.80 -6.62 7.84
N TYR A 23 2.71 -6.96 9.12
CA TYR A 23 1.75 -7.94 9.61
C TYR A 23 0.31 -7.50 9.34
N ALA A 24 -0.06 -6.28 9.76
CA ALA A 24 -1.38 -5.73 9.51
C ALA A 24 -1.69 -5.64 8.01
N PHE A 25 -0.71 -5.26 7.18
CA PHE A 25 -0.87 -5.22 5.72
C PHE A 25 -1.22 -6.61 5.18
N GLY A 26 -0.46 -7.64 5.57
CA GLY A 26 -0.70 -9.02 5.15
C GLY A 26 -2.09 -9.52 5.54
N VAL A 27 -2.54 -9.20 6.76
CA VAL A 27 -3.90 -9.56 7.23
C VAL A 27 -4.98 -8.84 6.41
N HIS A 28 -4.83 -7.54 6.15
CA HIS A 28 -5.78 -6.78 5.32
C HIS A 28 -5.84 -7.32 3.90
N LEU A 29 -4.69 -7.63 3.30
CA LEU A 29 -4.59 -8.25 1.98
C LEU A 29 -5.27 -9.62 1.95
N ALA A 30 -4.97 -10.51 2.88
CA ALA A 30 -5.58 -11.83 2.94
C ALA A 30 -7.11 -11.75 3.06
N LYS A 31 -7.63 -10.85 3.92
CA LYS A 31 -9.08 -10.60 4.02
C LYS A 31 -9.64 -10.09 2.69
N ALA A 32 -8.99 -9.11 2.08
CA ALA A 32 -9.45 -8.50 0.85
C ALA A 32 -9.52 -9.48 -0.32
N PHE A 33 -8.75 -10.58 -0.30
CA PHE A 33 -8.75 -11.62 -1.34
C PHE A 33 -9.39 -12.94 -0.91
N GLY A 34 -9.95 -13.04 0.30
CA GLY A 34 -10.58 -14.26 0.80
C GLY A 34 -9.60 -15.38 1.16
N LEU A 35 -8.36 -15.05 1.51
CA LEU A 35 -7.32 -15.98 1.91
C LEU A 35 -7.34 -16.23 3.43
N PRO A 36 -6.89 -17.41 3.91
CA PRO A 36 -6.84 -17.71 5.34
C PRO A 36 -5.87 -16.79 6.10
N THR A 37 -6.41 -15.94 6.97
CA THR A 37 -5.61 -15.00 7.78
C THR A 37 -4.87 -15.67 8.94
N ASN A 38 -5.34 -16.83 9.39
CA ASN A 38 -4.74 -17.61 10.47
C ASN A 38 -3.37 -18.24 10.11
N ARG A 39 -2.96 -18.17 8.84
CA ARG A 39 -1.64 -18.61 8.38
C ARG A 39 -0.60 -17.49 8.39
N ILE A 40 -0.98 -16.27 8.80
CA ILE A 40 -0.08 -15.13 8.91
C ILE A 40 0.31 -14.96 10.37
N GLU A 41 1.59 -15.16 10.65
CA GLU A 41 2.15 -15.04 11.99
C GLU A 41 2.87 -13.69 12.16
N ALA A 42 2.74 -13.10 13.35
CA ALA A 42 3.50 -11.92 13.69
C ALA A 42 4.94 -12.33 14.04
N ALA A 43 5.90 -11.58 13.52
CA ALA A 43 7.32 -11.75 13.84
C ALA A 43 7.92 -10.40 14.21
N ARG A 44 9.02 -10.41 14.96
CA ARG A 44 9.74 -9.19 15.34
C ARG A 44 11.00 -9.07 14.49
N LEU A 45 11.22 -7.87 13.96
CA LEU A 45 12.45 -7.57 13.23
C LEU A 45 13.72 -7.77 14.09
N ALA A 46 13.59 -7.59 15.42
CA ALA A 46 14.70 -7.75 16.36
C ALA A 46 15.20 -9.19 16.47
N ASP A 47 14.39 -10.18 16.08
CA ASP A 47 14.72 -11.60 16.19
C ASP A 47 15.50 -12.08 14.94
N GLU A 48 15.61 -11.25 13.91
CA GLU A 48 16.23 -11.54 12.62
C GLU A 48 17.63 -10.91 12.52
N THR A 49 18.66 -11.65 12.92
CA THR A 49 20.03 -11.14 13.08
C THR A 49 20.76 -10.86 11.77
N GLU A 50 20.40 -11.57 10.70
CA GLU A 50 21.02 -11.47 9.38
C GLU A 50 20.43 -10.36 8.50
N LEU A 51 19.41 -9.64 8.99
CA LEU A 51 18.77 -8.58 8.21
C LEU A 51 19.53 -7.27 8.29
N VAL A 52 19.57 -6.56 7.16
CA VAL A 52 19.96 -5.14 7.14
C VAL A 52 19.08 -4.35 8.10
N ARG A 53 19.69 -3.38 8.81
CA ARG A 53 18.96 -2.51 9.74
C ARG A 53 17.83 -1.79 9.00
N ARG A 54 16.61 -1.90 9.53
CA ARG A 54 15.45 -1.19 8.99
C ARG A 54 14.87 -0.23 10.03
N PRO A 55 14.34 0.93 9.62
CA PRO A 55 13.56 1.78 10.50
C PRO A 55 12.38 1.00 11.10
N LEU A 56 12.09 1.24 12.38
CA LEU A 56 10.91 0.66 13.05
C LEU A 56 9.61 1.17 12.44
N SER A 57 9.62 2.41 11.95
CA SER A 57 8.52 3.01 11.20
C SER A 57 9.07 3.66 9.93
N MET A 58 8.47 3.32 8.80
CA MET A 58 8.72 3.95 7.50
C MET A 58 7.54 4.83 7.07
N ALA A 59 6.70 5.25 8.02
CA ALA A 59 5.53 6.07 7.74
C ALA A 59 5.94 7.46 7.23
N LEU A 60 5.25 7.94 6.20
CA LEU A 60 5.45 9.27 5.62
C LEU A 60 4.12 10.03 5.62
N SER A 61 4.17 11.34 5.86
CA SER A 61 2.97 12.19 5.71
C SER A 61 2.73 12.52 4.24
N ASN A 62 1.53 12.25 3.73
CA ASN A 62 1.07 12.68 2.40
C ASN A 62 0.36 14.04 2.42
N SER A 63 0.40 14.78 3.53
CA SER A 63 -0.35 16.04 3.72
C SER A 63 -0.08 17.09 2.65
N ARG A 64 1.18 17.22 2.19
CA ARG A 64 1.55 18.13 1.09
C ARG A 64 0.88 17.73 -0.23
N LEU A 65 0.83 16.42 -0.50
CA LEU A 65 0.21 15.87 -1.71
C LEU A 65 -1.31 16.04 -1.69
N HIS A 66 -1.93 15.78 -0.53
CA HIS A 66 -3.36 16.01 -0.31
C HIS A 66 -3.73 17.47 -0.58
N LYS A 67 -2.98 18.42 0.00
CA LYS A 67 -3.17 19.86 -0.21
C LYS A 67 -3.01 20.26 -1.68
N ALA A 68 -2.01 19.72 -2.37
CA ALA A 68 -1.76 20.05 -3.77
C ALA A 68 -2.85 19.55 -4.72
N LEU A 69 -3.48 18.42 -4.42
CA LEU A 69 -4.47 17.78 -5.29
C LEU A 69 -5.93 18.04 -4.90
N GLY A 70 -6.18 18.57 -3.70
CA GLY A 70 -7.51 18.70 -3.12
C GLY A 70 -8.19 17.36 -2.80
N GLN A 71 -7.45 16.25 -2.88
CA GLN A 71 -7.94 14.90 -2.64
C GLN A 71 -6.84 14.00 -2.10
N SER A 72 -7.26 12.95 -1.42
CA SER A 72 -6.38 11.93 -0.87
C SER A 72 -6.02 10.84 -1.89
N PRO A 73 -4.82 10.22 -1.80
CA PRO A 73 -4.50 8.94 -2.44
C PRO A 73 -5.43 7.78 -2.03
N GLY A 74 -6.10 7.89 -0.88
CA GLY A 74 -7.06 6.94 -0.35
C GLY A 74 -6.49 5.93 0.65
N SER A 75 -7.39 5.19 1.28
CA SER A 75 -7.07 4.11 2.22
C SER A 75 -6.65 2.83 1.51
N LEU A 76 -5.89 2.00 2.22
CA LEU A 76 -5.52 0.65 1.83
C LEU A 76 -6.74 -0.19 1.48
N SER A 77 -7.83 -0.08 2.25
CA SER A 77 -9.05 -0.84 1.97
C SER A 77 -9.61 -0.51 0.59
N ASN A 78 -9.71 0.78 0.24
CA ASN A 78 -10.20 1.21 -1.07
C ASN A 78 -9.28 0.73 -2.21
N GLN A 79 -7.97 0.79 -1.98
CA GLN A 79 -6.96 0.37 -2.95
C GLN A 79 -6.99 -1.15 -3.16
N LEU A 80 -7.17 -1.95 -2.10
CA LEU A 80 -7.30 -3.40 -2.22
C LEU A 80 -8.61 -3.82 -2.89
N SER A 81 -9.72 -3.12 -2.62
CA SER A 81 -10.97 -3.33 -3.36
C SER A 81 -10.79 -3.05 -4.85
N LEU A 82 -10.14 -1.94 -5.21
CA LEU A 82 -9.83 -1.62 -6.59
C LEU A 82 -8.95 -2.70 -7.23
N LEU A 83 -7.89 -3.13 -6.55
CA LEU A 83 -6.99 -4.19 -7.01
C LEU A 83 -7.76 -5.50 -7.27
N ARG A 84 -8.66 -5.90 -6.36
CA ARG A 84 -9.51 -7.08 -6.54
C ARG A 84 -10.40 -6.98 -7.78
N HIS A 85 -10.98 -5.81 -8.05
CA HIS A 85 -11.79 -5.61 -9.26
C HIS A 85 -10.97 -5.78 -10.54
N GLN A 86 -9.66 -5.49 -10.51
CA GLN A 86 -8.80 -5.69 -11.68
C GLN A 86 -8.63 -7.16 -12.08
N GLU A 87 -8.83 -8.14 -11.18
CA GLU A 87 -8.79 -9.58 -11.52
C GLU A 87 -9.85 -9.98 -12.56
N THR A 88 -10.90 -9.18 -12.71
CA THR A 88 -11.99 -9.39 -13.66
C THR A 88 -11.83 -8.54 -14.93
N THR A 89 -10.82 -7.67 -14.96
CA THR A 89 -10.56 -6.77 -16.10
C THR A 89 -9.75 -7.50 -17.19
N PRO A 90 -10.17 -7.45 -18.47
CA PRO A 90 -9.49 -8.16 -19.57
C PRO A 90 -8.01 -7.82 -19.77
N ALA A 91 -7.54 -6.69 -19.23
CA ALA A 91 -6.13 -6.29 -19.32
C ALA A 91 -5.17 -7.19 -18.50
N ILE A 92 -5.67 -7.97 -17.52
CA ILE A 92 -4.85 -8.89 -16.70
C ILE A 92 -4.94 -10.34 -17.24
N THR A 93 -5.01 -10.50 -18.55
CA THR A 93 -4.97 -11.84 -19.17
C THR A 93 -3.52 -12.30 -19.41
N GLU A 94 -2.56 -11.38 -19.45
CA GLU A 94 -1.16 -11.68 -19.78
C GLU A 94 -0.44 -12.47 -18.66
N ILE A 95 -0.69 -12.15 -17.39
CA ILE A 95 -0.07 -12.85 -16.24
C ILE A 95 -0.70 -14.22 -16.00
N ARG A 96 -1.98 -14.43 -16.35
CA ARG A 96 -2.67 -15.73 -16.18
C ARG A 96 -2.22 -16.81 -17.17
N ASN A 97 -1.54 -16.41 -18.24
CA ASN A 97 -1.07 -17.30 -19.30
C ASN A 97 0.44 -17.58 -19.24
N LEU A 98 1.12 -17.14 -18.16
CA LEU A 98 2.49 -17.53 -17.81
C LEU A 98 2.48 -18.75 -16.90
#